data_AF-A0A958HQD5-F1
#
_entry.id   AF-A0A958HQD5-F1
#
_cell.length_a   1.000
_cell.length_b   1.000
_cell.length_c   1.000
_cell.angle_alpha   90.00
_cell.angle_beta   90.00
_cell.angle_gamma   90.00
#
_symmetry.space_group_name_H-M   'P 1'
#
loop_
_entity.id
_entity.type
_entity.pdbx_description
1 polymer ?
#
loop_
_entity_poly.entity_id
_entity_poly.type
_entity_poly.pdbx_seq_one_letter_code
_entity_poly.pdbx_strand_id
1 'polypeptide(L)'
;MRNKRLLSIIGLLLIGSLLLAACGGAAEPTAAPAPAEPAATEASAAAEPTATEAAMEEPTEEVMEEPTEEVMEEPTEEVAAEPEATLTAEEQAAQASAAAAEAVAAAEASGKTPIRWFVGLGTGTDPQQIEAQQAVVDAFNASQDEIALVLEVVPYDAGRDTLATQIASGAGPDIIGPVGWG
;
A
#
# COMPACT_ATOMS: atom_id res chain seq x y z
N MET A 1 26.28 -50.85 -0.14
CA MET A 1 24.84 -50.66 -0.44
C MET A 1 23.92 -50.92 0.77
N ARG A 2 24.18 -51.94 1.61
CA ARG A 2 23.37 -52.21 2.82
C ARG A 2 23.41 -51.11 3.87
N ASN A 3 24.56 -50.47 4.09
CA ASN A 3 24.74 -49.35 5.03
C ASN A 3 24.01 -48.07 4.62
N LYS A 4 23.98 -47.71 3.33
CA LYS A 4 23.24 -46.54 2.83
C LYS A 4 21.73 -46.74 2.95
N ARG A 5 21.23 -47.97 2.70
CA ARG A 5 19.83 -48.34 2.93
C ARG A 5 19.48 -48.39 4.41
N LEU A 6 20.40 -48.88 5.26
CA LEU A 6 20.20 -48.88 6.72
C LEU A 6 20.15 -47.46 7.29
N LEU A 7 21.04 -46.56 6.85
CA LEU A 7 21.05 -45.15 7.24
C LEU A 7 19.78 -44.42 6.78
N SER A 8 19.27 -44.75 5.58
CA SER A 8 18.01 -44.21 5.08
C SER A 8 16.80 -44.68 5.90
N ILE A 9 16.79 -45.94 6.35
CA ILE A 9 15.71 -46.49 7.18
C ILE A 9 15.75 -45.89 8.60
N ILE A 10 16.94 -45.71 9.18
CA ILE A 10 17.10 -45.08 10.49
C ILE A 10 16.64 -43.62 10.44
N GLY A 11 17.01 -42.87 9.39
CA GLY A 11 16.53 -41.50 9.19
C GLY A 11 15.01 -41.42 9.07
N LEU A 12 14.39 -42.31 8.29
CA LEU A 12 12.93 -42.38 8.15
C LEU A 12 12.24 -42.67 9.48
N LEU A 13 12.78 -43.59 10.29
CA LEU A 13 12.25 -43.93 11.61
C LEU A 13 12.34 -42.75 12.60
N LEU A 14 13.41 -41.97 12.56
CA LEU A 14 13.57 -40.78 13.40
C LEU A 14 12.55 -39.69 13.04
N ILE A 15 12.35 -39.44 11.75
CA ILE A 15 11.36 -38.45 11.27
C ILE A 15 9.93 -38.91 11.62
N GLY A 16 9.62 -40.20 11.43
CA GLY A 16 8.32 -40.76 11.80
C GLY A 16 8.01 -40.66 13.30
N SER A 17 9.03 -40.85 14.16
CA SER A 17 8.86 -40.71 15.61
C SER A 17 8.53 -39.29 16.06
N LEU A 18 9.04 -38.28 15.35
CA LEU A 18 8.81 -36.87 15.66
C LEU A 18 7.38 -36.44 15.28
N LEU A 19 6.84 -37.01 14.20
CA LEU A 19 5.47 -36.75 13.75
C LEU A 19 4.40 -37.37 14.67
N LEU A 20 4.70 -38.50 15.33
CA LEU A 20 3.76 -39.13 16.27
C LEU A 20 3.62 -38.36 17.60
N ALA A 21 4.65 -37.62 18.02
CA ALA A 21 4.60 -36.82 19.24
C ALA A 21 3.77 -35.53 19.09
N ALA A 22 3.55 -35.06 17.85
CA ALA A 22 2.86 -33.81 17.57
C ALA A 22 1.33 -33.93 17.47
N CYS A 23 0.76 -35.14 17.53
CA CYS A 23 -0.68 -35.36 17.36
C CYS A 23 -1.29 -36.26 18.44
N GLY A 24 -0.82 -36.13 19.69
CA GLY A 24 -1.27 -36.92 20.84
C GLY A 24 -1.63 -36.08 22.05
N GLY A 25 -2.55 -35.14 21.91
CA GLY A 25 -3.10 -34.34 23.01
C GLY A 25 -4.62 -34.25 22.91
N ALA A 26 -5.33 -35.11 23.65
CA ALA A 26 -6.78 -35.08 23.83
C ALA A 26 -7.10 -35.03 25.34
N ALA A 27 -8.23 -34.37 25.67
CA ALA A 27 -8.80 -34.01 26.99
C ALA A 27 -8.46 -32.57 27.43
N GLU A 28 -9.37 -31.67 27.82
CA GLU A 28 -10.82 -31.69 28.15
C GLU A 28 -11.37 -30.23 28.10
N PRO A 29 -12.70 -30.00 28.11
CA PRO A 29 -13.28 -28.68 27.92
C PRO A 29 -13.17 -27.84 29.21
N THR A 30 -12.45 -26.72 29.13
CA THR A 30 -12.42 -25.74 30.22
C THR A 30 -13.52 -24.71 30.02
N ALA A 31 -14.26 -24.50 31.11
CA ALA A 31 -15.46 -23.69 31.23
C ALA A 31 -15.34 -22.25 30.71
N ALA A 32 -16.45 -21.75 30.17
CA ALA A 32 -16.68 -20.35 29.84
C ALA A 32 -16.63 -19.45 31.09
N PRO A 33 -15.87 -18.36 31.09
CA PRO A 33 -16.10 -17.25 32.01
C PRO A 33 -17.17 -16.29 31.44
N ALA A 34 -18.13 -15.96 32.30
CA ALA A 34 -19.18 -14.97 32.09
C ALA A 34 -18.60 -13.54 31.89
N PRO A 35 -19.35 -12.63 31.23
CA PRO A 35 -18.86 -11.30 30.89
C PRO A 35 -18.77 -10.41 32.14
N ALA A 36 -17.61 -9.80 32.34
CA ALA A 36 -17.39 -8.74 33.30
C ALA A 36 -17.13 -7.43 32.55
N GLU A 37 -18.19 -6.65 32.40
CA GLU A 37 -18.15 -5.18 32.31
C GLU A 37 -18.87 -4.65 33.57
N PRO A 38 -18.65 -3.41 34.04
CA PRO A 38 -17.64 -2.42 33.65
C PRO A 38 -16.86 -1.89 34.86
N ALA A 39 -15.69 -1.30 34.64
CA ALA A 39 -15.09 -0.40 35.64
C ALA A 39 -14.55 0.84 34.93
N ALA A 40 -15.24 1.95 35.21
CA ALA A 40 -14.87 3.30 34.86
C ALA A 40 -13.39 3.55 35.17
N THR A 41 -12.65 4.05 34.18
CA THR A 41 -11.35 4.67 34.41
C THR A 41 -11.58 6.15 34.66
N GLU A 42 -11.02 6.59 35.77
CA GLU A 42 -11.25 7.87 36.41
C GLU A 42 -10.77 9.05 35.55
N ALA A 43 -11.53 10.13 35.69
CA ALA A 43 -11.19 11.46 35.24
C ALA A 43 -9.85 11.90 35.84
N SER A 44 -8.87 12.18 34.97
CA SER A 44 -7.70 12.99 35.31
C SER A 44 -8.06 14.44 35.06
N ALA A 45 -8.17 15.20 36.14
CA ALA A 45 -8.38 16.63 36.14
C ALA A 45 -7.03 17.38 36.14
N ALA A 46 -7.05 18.53 35.47
CA ALA A 46 -6.26 19.74 35.70
C ALA A 46 -4.80 19.77 35.27
N ALA A 47 -4.53 20.57 34.22
CA ALA A 47 -3.71 21.78 34.35
C ALA A 47 -3.92 22.69 33.12
N GLU A 48 -4.71 23.75 33.30
CA GLU A 48 -4.63 24.95 32.46
C GLU A 48 -3.37 25.74 32.85
N PRO A 49 -2.73 26.41 31.89
CA PRO A 49 -2.27 27.75 32.17
C PRO A 49 -2.98 28.76 31.27
N THR A 50 -3.65 29.68 31.96
CA THR A 50 -4.07 30.98 31.49
C THR A 50 -2.87 31.83 31.08
N ALA A 51 -2.94 32.44 29.90
CA ALA A 51 -2.21 33.64 29.52
C ALA A 51 -3.17 34.44 28.62
N THR A 52 -4.01 35.30 29.22
CA THR A 52 -3.81 36.74 29.37
C THR A 52 -3.56 37.47 28.05
N GLU A 53 -4.60 38.18 27.63
CA GLU A 53 -4.63 39.28 26.67
C GLU A 53 -3.44 40.26 26.81
N ALA A 54 -2.99 40.79 25.67
CA ALA A 54 -2.86 42.23 25.48
C ALA A 54 -2.76 42.59 23.99
N ALA A 55 -3.68 43.47 23.57
CA ALA A 55 -3.55 44.55 22.58
C ALA A 55 -3.21 44.15 21.12
N MET A 56 -4.11 44.34 20.14
CA MET A 56 -4.58 45.62 19.59
C MET A 56 -3.41 46.49 19.13
N GLU A 57 -3.21 46.56 17.80
CA GLU A 57 -3.11 47.79 17.01
C GLU A 57 -3.48 47.47 15.55
N GLU A 58 -4.69 47.86 15.15
CA GLU A 58 -4.94 48.42 13.81
C GLU A 58 -4.27 49.81 13.77
N PRO A 59 -3.78 50.33 12.63
CA PRO A 59 -4.71 51.00 11.70
C PRO A 59 -4.30 51.12 10.22
N THR A 60 -5.28 51.62 9.45
CA THR A 60 -5.18 52.41 8.21
C THR A 60 -5.10 51.58 6.92
N GLU A 61 -6.21 51.29 6.24
CA GLU A 61 -7.12 52.17 5.48
C GLU A 61 -6.49 52.79 4.21
N GLU A 62 -7.24 52.61 3.10
CA GLU A 62 -7.13 53.23 1.77
C GLU A 62 -6.00 52.75 0.84
N VAL A 63 -6.36 52.13 -0.29
CA VAL A 63 -6.71 52.85 -1.54
C VAL A 63 -7.16 51.82 -2.58
N MET A 64 -8.44 51.91 -2.95
CA MET A 64 -8.93 51.54 -4.27
C MET A 64 -8.30 52.47 -5.30
N GLU A 65 -7.65 51.95 -6.33
CA GLU A 65 -7.58 52.61 -7.64
C GLU A 65 -7.44 51.49 -8.68
N GLU A 66 -8.56 51.04 -9.24
CA GLU A 66 -8.54 50.52 -10.61
C GLU A 66 -8.38 51.72 -11.55
N PRO A 67 -7.52 51.59 -12.57
CA PRO A 67 -7.85 52.14 -13.86
C PRO A 67 -7.85 51.03 -14.91
N THR A 68 -9.01 50.90 -15.55
CA THR A 68 -9.18 50.39 -16.91
C THR A 68 -8.32 51.21 -17.87
N GLU A 69 -7.52 50.58 -18.74
CA GLU A 69 -7.68 50.65 -20.20
C GLU A 69 -6.56 49.91 -20.96
N GLU A 70 -7.07 49.01 -21.80
CA GLU A 70 -6.55 48.42 -23.04
C GLU A 70 -5.29 49.04 -23.67
N VAL A 71 -4.31 48.20 -24.03
CA VAL A 71 -3.66 48.25 -25.37
C VAL A 71 -3.29 46.82 -25.79
N MET A 72 -3.88 46.41 -26.92
CA MET A 72 -3.57 45.26 -27.79
C MET A 72 -2.16 45.34 -28.40
N GLU A 73 -1.86 44.45 -29.35
CA GLU A 73 -0.70 44.40 -30.27
C GLU A 73 0.43 43.51 -29.73
N GLU A 74 0.88 42.42 -30.36
CA GLU A 74 0.53 41.68 -31.57
C GLU A 74 1.16 40.27 -31.40
N PRO A 75 0.71 39.25 -32.14
CA PRO A 75 1.06 37.86 -31.87
C PRO A 75 2.48 37.59 -32.37
N THR A 76 3.43 37.39 -31.45
CA THR A 76 4.69 36.72 -31.82
C THR A 76 4.43 35.23 -31.84
N GLU A 77 4.32 34.74 -33.07
CA GLU A 77 4.44 33.37 -33.53
C GLU A 77 5.63 32.67 -32.84
N GLU A 78 5.39 32.04 -31.70
CA GLU A 78 6.32 31.12 -31.06
C GLU A 78 5.79 29.70 -31.25
N VAL A 79 6.34 29.07 -32.29
CA VAL A 79 6.45 27.63 -32.54
C VAL A 79 5.75 26.80 -31.48
N ALA A 80 4.51 26.40 -31.77
CA ALA A 80 3.86 25.31 -31.06
C ALA A 80 4.75 24.07 -31.23
N ALA A 81 5.59 23.81 -30.23
CA ALA A 81 6.11 22.49 -29.99
C ALA A 81 4.88 21.56 -29.98
N GLU A 82 4.86 20.59 -30.89
CA GLU A 82 3.94 19.47 -30.77
C GLU A 82 4.04 19.00 -29.32
N PRO A 83 2.94 18.98 -28.55
CA PRO A 83 3.03 18.53 -27.17
C PRO A 83 3.48 17.08 -27.25
N GLU A 84 4.67 16.78 -26.73
CA GLU A 84 5.00 15.42 -26.31
C GLU A 84 3.86 15.03 -25.37
N ALA A 85 2.96 14.16 -25.83
CA ALA A 85 1.74 13.85 -25.12
C ALA A 85 2.10 13.15 -23.82
N THR A 86 2.16 13.91 -22.74
CA THR A 86 2.23 13.40 -21.38
C THR A 86 0.90 12.74 -21.06
N LEU A 87 0.94 11.45 -20.78
CA LEU A 87 -0.21 10.67 -20.35
C LEU A 87 -0.81 11.28 -19.08
N THR A 88 -2.14 11.28 -18.97
CA THR A 88 -2.83 11.69 -17.74
C THR A 88 -2.62 10.67 -16.63
N ALA A 89 -2.86 11.07 -15.38
CA ALA A 89 -2.81 10.15 -14.24
C ALA A 89 -3.78 8.96 -14.38
N GLU A 90 -4.94 9.18 -15.01
CA GLU A 90 -5.93 8.14 -15.29
C GLU A 90 -5.42 7.15 -16.36
N GLU A 91 -4.77 7.65 -17.42
CA GLU A 91 -4.16 6.80 -18.45
C GLU A 91 -3.00 5.98 -17.88
N GLN A 92 -2.16 6.60 -17.04
CA GLN A 92 -1.08 5.93 -16.33
C GLN A 92 -1.61 4.87 -15.35
N ALA A 93 -2.71 5.16 -14.64
CA ALA A 93 -3.37 4.19 -13.77
C ALA A 93 -3.90 2.98 -14.55
N ALA A 94 -4.56 3.21 -15.69
CA ALA A 94 -5.06 2.15 -16.55
C ALA A 94 -3.92 1.26 -17.08
N GLN A 95 -2.79 1.86 -17.46
CA GLN A 95 -1.59 1.11 -17.88
C GLN A 95 -0.99 0.29 -16.74
N ALA A 96 -0.89 0.85 -15.53
CA ALA A 96 -0.39 0.14 -14.36
C ALA A 96 -1.25 -1.07 -14.01
N SER A 97 -2.58 -0.92 -13.99
CA SER A 97 -3.51 -2.02 -13.73
C SER A 97 -3.48 -3.10 -14.82
N ALA A 98 -3.32 -2.71 -16.09
CA ALA A 98 -3.16 -3.67 -17.18
C ALA A 98 -1.85 -4.48 -17.07
N ALA A 99 -0.73 -3.81 -16.77
CA ALA A 99 0.55 -4.48 -16.56
C ALA A 99 0.51 -5.44 -15.36
N ALA A 100 -0.15 -5.03 -14.27
CA ALA A 100 -0.33 -5.90 -13.11
C ALA A 100 -1.19 -7.14 -13.45
N ALA A 101 -2.26 -6.97 -14.23
CA ALA A 101 -3.09 -8.09 -14.68
C ALA A 101 -2.31 -9.07 -15.59
N GLU A 102 -1.45 -8.58 -16.48
CA GLU A 102 -0.57 -9.42 -17.29
C GLU A 102 0.43 -10.21 -16.42
N ALA A 103 1.05 -9.55 -15.44
CA ALA A 103 1.98 -10.19 -14.51
C ALA A 103 1.29 -11.26 -13.64
N VAL A 104 0.05 -11.02 -13.20
CA VAL A 104 -0.79 -12.01 -12.51
C VAL A 104 -1.01 -13.23 -13.40
N ALA A 105 -1.46 -13.02 -14.64
CA ALA A 105 -1.70 -14.12 -15.59
C ALA A 105 -0.42 -14.92 -15.89
N ALA A 106 0.73 -14.25 -16.00
CA ALA A 106 2.03 -14.91 -16.19
C ALA A 106 2.44 -15.78 -14.99
N ALA A 107 2.20 -15.28 -13.77
CA ALA A 107 2.45 -16.03 -12.54
C ALA A 107 1.59 -17.30 -12.48
N GLU A 108 0.28 -17.18 -12.73
CA GLU A 108 -0.64 -18.32 -12.77
C GLU A 108 -0.25 -19.34 -13.84
N ALA A 109 0.14 -18.87 -15.03
CA ALA A 109 0.61 -19.74 -16.11
C ALA A 109 1.89 -20.50 -15.74
N SER A 110 2.72 -19.94 -14.86
CA SER A 110 3.91 -20.60 -14.30
C SER A 110 3.61 -21.53 -13.12
N GLY A 111 2.33 -21.66 -12.73
CA GLY A 111 1.90 -22.48 -11.59
C GLY A 111 2.14 -21.83 -10.22
N LYS A 112 2.45 -20.53 -10.19
CA LYS A 112 2.62 -19.75 -8.96
C LYS A 112 1.32 -19.09 -8.56
N THR A 113 1.13 -18.89 -7.26
CA THR A 113 0.03 -18.08 -6.71
C THR A 113 0.44 -16.60 -6.77
N PRO A 114 -0.22 -15.76 -7.58
CA PRO A 114 0.05 -14.33 -7.60
C PRO A 114 -0.47 -13.65 -6.32
N ILE A 115 0.29 -12.69 -5.80
CA ILE A 115 -0.12 -11.76 -4.75
C ILE A 115 0.11 -10.35 -5.30
N ARG A 116 -0.96 -9.60 -5.52
CA ARG A 116 -0.90 -8.26 -6.09
C ARG A 116 -0.85 -7.20 -4.99
N TRP A 117 0.20 -6.38 -5.06
CA TRP A 117 0.47 -5.29 -4.14
C TRP A 117 0.22 -3.94 -4.82
N PHE A 118 -0.84 -3.28 -4.40
CA PHE A 118 -1.24 -1.95 -4.87
C PHE A 118 -0.57 -0.83 -4.07
N VAL A 119 -0.01 0.12 -4.79
CA VAL A 119 0.64 1.33 -4.30
C VAL A 119 -0.03 2.54 -4.94
N GLY A 120 -0.28 3.60 -4.18
CA GLY A 120 -0.95 4.81 -4.68
C GLY A 120 -1.75 5.59 -3.65
N LEU A 121 -1.76 5.17 -2.38
CA LEU A 121 -2.55 5.80 -1.31
C LEU A 121 -1.70 6.59 -0.30
N GLY A 122 -0.56 7.11 -0.73
CA GLY A 122 0.38 7.82 0.14
C GLY A 122 1.70 8.08 -0.58
N THR A 123 2.79 8.13 0.19
CA THR A 123 4.17 8.36 -0.28
C THR A 123 4.76 7.21 -1.12
N GLY A 124 4.00 6.15 -1.36
CA GLY A 124 4.51 4.99 -2.11
C GLY A 124 4.86 5.28 -3.56
N THR A 125 4.37 6.36 -4.14
CA THR A 125 4.71 6.79 -5.51
C THR A 125 5.98 7.65 -5.57
N ASP A 126 6.60 7.95 -4.41
CA ASP A 126 7.90 8.61 -4.38
C ASP A 126 8.96 7.71 -5.05
N PRO A 127 9.84 8.23 -5.92
CA PRO A 127 10.78 7.41 -6.69
C PRO A 127 11.69 6.51 -5.84
N GLN A 128 12.17 7.00 -4.70
CA GLN A 128 12.99 6.21 -3.77
C GLN A 128 12.20 5.06 -3.13
N GLN A 129 10.90 5.27 -2.88
CA GLN A 129 10.03 4.24 -2.35
C GLN A 129 9.74 3.20 -3.42
N ILE A 130 9.48 3.60 -4.68
CA ILE A 130 9.27 2.67 -5.80
C ILE A 130 10.49 1.76 -5.98
N GLU A 131 11.70 2.32 -5.95
CA GLU A 131 12.94 1.52 -6.04
C GLU A 131 13.04 0.49 -4.91
N ALA A 132 12.75 0.90 -3.67
CA ALA A 132 12.76 -0.01 -2.52
C ALA A 132 11.66 -1.09 -2.63
N GLN A 133 10.46 -0.74 -3.08
CA GLN A 133 9.35 -1.68 -3.29
C GLN A 133 9.69 -2.70 -4.37
N GLN A 134 10.28 -2.27 -5.49
CA GLN A 134 10.72 -3.17 -6.55
C GLN A 134 11.83 -4.10 -6.07
N ALA A 135 12.79 -3.60 -5.27
CA ALA A 135 13.84 -4.44 -4.69
C ALA A 135 13.26 -5.54 -3.76
N VAL A 136 12.18 -5.24 -3.02
CA VAL A 136 11.46 -6.24 -2.22
C VAL A 136 10.80 -7.28 -3.11
N VAL A 137 10.14 -6.85 -4.19
CA VAL A 137 9.48 -7.74 -5.17
C VAL A 137 10.49 -8.68 -5.81
N ASP A 138 11.62 -8.15 -6.25
CA ASP A 138 12.69 -8.92 -6.89
C ASP A 138 13.30 -9.94 -5.91
N ALA A 139 13.63 -9.50 -4.69
CA ALA A 139 14.19 -10.37 -3.67
C ALA A 139 13.20 -11.48 -3.26
N PHE A 140 11.93 -11.14 -3.10
CA PHE A 140 10.88 -12.11 -2.77
C PHE A 140 10.73 -13.13 -3.91
N ASN A 141 10.52 -12.67 -5.15
CA ASN A 141 10.32 -13.56 -6.29
C ASN A 141 11.54 -14.44 -6.62
N ALA A 142 12.75 -13.97 -6.32
CA ALA A 142 13.97 -14.80 -6.42
C ALA A 142 14.06 -15.86 -5.31
N SER A 143 13.41 -15.64 -4.16
CA SER A 143 13.41 -16.56 -3.02
C SER A 143 12.22 -17.53 -3.00
N GLN A 144 11.21 -17.32 -3.86
CA GLN A 144 9.94 -18.04 -3.81
C GLN A 144 9.64 -18.78 -5.13
N ASP A 145 9.32 -20.06 -4.98
CA ASP A 145 8.93 -20.93 -6.10
C ASP A 145 7.41 -21.12 -6.21
N GLU A 146 6.66 -20.89 -5.13
CA GLU A 146 5.20 -21.10 -5.08
C GLU A 146 4.38 -19.82 -5.23
N ILE A 147 4.96 -18.66 -4.91
CA ILE A 147 4.28 -17.36 -4.88
C ILE A 147 5.01 -16.38 -5.80
N ALA A 148 4.25 -15.52 -6.48
CA ALA A 148 4.77 -14.38 -7.22
C ALA A 148 4.17 -13.09 -6.65
N LEU A 149 5.00 -12.19 -6.13
CA LEU A 149 4.59 -10.85 -5.75
C LEU A 149 4.55 -9.96 -7.00
N VAL A 150 3.41 -9.31 -7.25
CA VAL A 150 3.18 -8.42 -8.39
C VAL A 150 2.97 -7.01 -7.86
N LEU A 151 3.82 -6.08 -8.27
CA LEU A 151 3.72 -4.68 -7.87
C LEU A 151 2.84 -3.90 -8.87
N GLU A 152 1.85 -3.20 -8.34
CA GLU A 152 0.99 -2.28 -9.09
C GLU A 152 1.16 -0.88 -8.53
N VAL A 153 1.90 -0.02 -9.23
CA VAL A 153 2.12 1.37 -8.82
C VAL A 153 1.18 2.29 -9.60
N VAL A 154 0.15 2.79 -8.91
CA VAL A 154 -0.81 3.75 -9.46
C VAL A 154 -0.45 5.16 -9.02
N PRO A 155 -0.50 6.17 -9.91
CA PRO A 155 -0.27 7.56 -9.55
C PRO A 155 -1.14 8.00 -8.37
N TYR A 156 -0.57 8.79 -7.46
CA TYR A 156 -1.25 9.20 -6.22
C TYR A 156 -2.62 9.85 -6.49
N ASP A 157 -2.70 10.72 -7.49
CA ASP A 157 -3.91 11.46 -7.85
C ASP A 157 -5.05 10.54 -8.33
N ALA A 158 -4.73 9.38 -8.89
CA ALA A 158 -5.70 8.38 -9.36
C ALA A 158 -5.88 7.20 -8.40
N GLY A 159 -5.05 7.10 -7.35
CA GLY A 159 -4.92 5.89 -6.54
C GLY A 159 -6.21 5.49 -5.82
N ARG A 160 -6.93 6.46 -5.23
CA ARG A 160 -8.18 6.19 -4.50
C ARG A 160 -9.29 5.70 -5.42
N ASP A 161 -9.48 6.39 -6.55
CA ASP A 161 -10.55 6.05 -7.50
C ASP A 161 -10.27 4.73 -8.22
N THR A 162 -9.00 4.48 -8.56
CA THR A 162 -8.57 3.21 -9.15
C THR A 162 -8.81 2.06 -8.19
N LEU A 163 -8.38 2.18 -6.92
CA LEU A 163 -8.59 1.14 -5.93
C LEU A 163 -10.08 0.89 -5.65
N ALA A 164 -10.87 1.96 -5.51
CA ALA A 164 -12.31 1.84 -5.28
C ALA A 164 -12.99 1.10 -6.44
N THR A 165 -12.62 1.43 -7.67
CA THR A 165 -13.12 0.77 -8.88
C THR A 165 -12.75 -0.72 -8.90
N GLN A 166 -11.49 -1.05 -8.63
CA GLN A 166 -11.01 -2.43 -8.59
C GLN A 166 -11.73 -3.26 -7.52
N ILE A 167 -11.94 -2.71 -6.32
CA ILE A 167 -12.70 -3.40 -5.26
C ILE A 167 -14.15 -3.59 -5.67
N ALA A 168 -14.80 -2.55 -6.21
CA ALA A 168 -16.19 -2.62 -6.64
C ALA A 168 -16.41 -3.62 -7.78
N SER A 169 -15.43 -3.81 -8.66
CA SER A 169 -15.50 -4.79 -9.75
C SER A 169 -15.11 -6.22 -9.31
N GLY A 170 -14.78 -6.44 -8.04
CA GLY A 170 -14.29 -7.74 -7.56
C GLY A 170 -12.87 -8.09 -8.03
N ALA A 171 -12.14 -7.11 -8.54
CA ALA A 171 -10.75 -7.23 -9.00
C ALA A 171 -9.81 -6.45 -8.08
N GLY A 172 -10.08 -6.45 -6.76
CA GLY A 172 -9.23 -5.77 -5.78
C GLY A 172 -7.83 -6.40 -5.67
N PRO A 173 -6.82 -5.64 -5.20
CA PRO A 173 -5.50 -6.18 -4.88
C PRO A 173 -5.52 -6.99 -3.58
N ASP A 174 -4.48 -7.80 -3.36
CA ASP A 174 -4.30 -8.59 -2.15
C ASP A 174 -3.67 -7.76 -1.00
N ILE A 175 -2.77 -6.85 -1.36
CA ILE A 175 -2.04 -5.99 -0.42
C ILE A 175 -2.18 -4.53 -0.89
N ILE A 176 -2.42 -3.62 0.05
CA ILE A 176 -2.50 -2.19 -0.21
C ILE A 176 -1.48 -1.46 0.68
N GLY A 177 -0.59 -0.69 0.08
CA GLY A 177 0.32 0.19 0.82
C GLY A 177 1.57 0.57 0.02
N PRO A 178 2.46 1.39 0.58
CA PRO A 178 2.29 2.14 1.82
C PRO A 178 1.11 3.12 1.73
N VAL A 179 0.39 3.25 2.85
CA VAL A 179 -0.76 4.18 2.98
C VAL A 179 -0.33 5.32 3.91
N GLY A 180 -0.66 6.55 3.54
CA GLY A 180 -0.31 7.73 4.32
C GLY A 180 -1.28 8.88 4.07
N TRP A 181 -1.31 9.81 5.02
CA TRP A 181 -2.07 11.05 4.90
C TRP A 181 -1.05 12.16 4.61
N GLY A 182 -1.25 12.85 3.50
CA GLY A 182 -0.67 14.15 3.22
C GLY A 182 -1.64 15.23 3.66
#